data_AF-A0A146KDK1-F1
#
_entry.id   AF-A0A146KDK1-F1
#
_cell.length_a   1.000
_cell.length_b   1.000
_cell.length_c   1.000
_cell.angle_alpha   90.00
_cell.angle_beta   90.00
_cell.angle_gamma   90.00
#
_symmetry.space_group_name_H-M   'P 1'
#
loop_
_entity.id
_entity.type
_entity.pdbx_description
1 polymer ?
#
loop_
_entity_poly.entity_id
_entity_poly.type
_entity_poly.pdbx_seq_one_letter_code
_entity_poly.pdbx_strand_id
1 'polypeptide(L)' 'FIDLGAGKGYLSAFFNFDMREKIIAVEASQKHAVSFVKRLGCLTKRYYKQIYQQMIDKNATSNDDFLIAINFVSSQTSGS' A
#
# COMPACT_ATOMS: atom_id res chain seq x y z
N PHE A 1 -10.69 1.15 -8.19
CA PHE A 1 -11.44 -0.04 -7.75
C PHE A 1 -11.56 -0.07 -6.22
N ILE A 2 -12.65 -0.60 -5.66
CA ILE A 2 -12.81 -0.78 -4.20
C ILE A 2 -12.89 -2.28 -3.92
N ASP A 3 -12.03 -2.77 -3.04
CA ASP A 3 -11.91 -4.18 -2.66
C ASP A 3 -12.31 -4.33 -1.19
N LEU A 4 -13.57 -4.74 -0.96
CA LEU A 4 -14.13 -4.95 0.37
C LEU A 4 -13.90 -6.40 0.80
N GLY A 5 -13.26 -6.60 1.96
CA GLY A 5 -12.80 -7.91 2.37
C GLY A 5 -11.53 -8.34 1.63
N ALA A 6 -10.57 -7.41 1.51
CA ALA A 6 -9.32 -7.60 0.77
C ALA A 6 -8.47 -8.80 1.27
N GLY A 7 -8.75 -9.31 2.47
CA GLY A 7 -8.08 -10.44 3.07
C GLY A 7 -6.59 -10.16 3.20
N LYS A 8 -5.77 -11.08 2.66
CA LYS A 8 -4.30 -10.93 2.65
C LYS A 8 -3.80 -10.00 1.52
N GLY A 9 -4.71 -9.36 0.78
CA GLY A 9 -4.43 -8.34 -0.22
C GLY A 9 -3.79 -8.83 -1.51
N TYR A 10 -4.08 -10.08 -1.93
CA TYR A 10 -3.56 -10.61 -3.19
C TYR A 10 -4.16 -9.88 -4.39
N LEU A 11 -5.49 -9.75 -4.42
CA LEU A 11 -6.21 -9.08 -5.50
C LEU A 11 -5.80 -7.61 -5.56
N SER A 12 -5.76 -6.96 -4.40
CA SER A 12 -5.38 -5.55 -4.30
C SER A 12 -3.94 -5.30 -4.77
N ALA A 13 -3.01 -6.18 -4.41
CA ALA A 13 -1.64 -6.10 -4.88
C ALA A 13 -1.55 -6.30 -6.40
N PHE A 14 -2.24 -7.29 -6.95
CA PHE A 14 -2.24 -7.53 -8.39
C PHE A 14 -2.74 -6.31 -9.17
N PHE A 15 -3.90 -5.76 -8.80
CA PHE A 15 -4.42 -4.58 -9.47
C PHE A 15 -3.49 -3.38 -9.36
N ASN A 16 -2.87 -3.16 -8.20
CA ASN A 16 -2.01 -1.99 -8.02
C ASN A 16 -0.64 -2.12 -8.70
N PHE A 17 0.05 -3.25 -8.54
CA PHE A 17 1.43 -3.40 -8.99
C PHE A 17 1.54 -3.94 -10.41
N ASP A 18 0.68 -4.87 -10.80
CA ASP A 18 0.73 -5.50 -12.12
C ASP A 18 -0.13 -4.72 -13.13
N MET A 19 -1.35 -4.33 -12.74
CA MET A 19 -2.28 -3.61 -13.63
C MET A 19 -2.16 -2.08 -13.55
N ARG A 20 -1.37 -1.55 -12.60
CA ARG A 20 -1.20 -0.11 -12.34
C ARG A 20 -2.52 0.63 -12.05
N GLU A 21 -3.48 -0.07 -11.47
CA GLU A 21 -4.75 0.52 -11.08
C GLU A 21 -4.71 1.11 -9.67
N LYS A 22 -5.50 2.16 -9.47
CA LYS A 22 -5.77 2.70 -8.13
C LYS A 22 -6.82 1.85 -7.45
N ILE A 23 -6.49 1.39 -6.25
CA ILE A 23 -7.37 0.56 -5.44
C ILE A 23 -7.50 1.11 -4.02
N ILE A 24 -8.73 1.07 -3.49
CA ILE A 24 -9.01 1.24 -2.08
C ILE A 24 -9.38 -0.14 -1.54
N ALA A 25 -8.56 -0.67 -0.65
CA ALA A 25 -8.76 -2.01 -0.10
C ALA A 25 -9.11 -1.90 1.38
N VAL A 26 -10.20 -2.56 1.78
CA VAL A 26 -10.73 -2.53 3.14
C VAL A 26 -10.76 -3.96 3.68
N GLU A 27 -10.18 -4.17 4.85
CA GLU A 27 -10.15 -5.47 5.52
C GLU A 27 -10.53 -5.31 6.99
N ALA A 28 -11.52 -6.08 7.45
CA ALA A 28 -12.00 -6.02 8.82
C ALA A 28 -11.19 -6.92 9.78
N SER A 29 -10.60 -8.01 9.29
CA SER A 29 -9.80 -8.91 10.12
C SER A 29 -8.39 -8.35 10.31
N GLN A 30 -8.04 -8.05 11.57
CA GLN A 30 -6.69 -7.60 11.93
C GLN A 30 -5.60 -8.58 11.45
N LYS A 31 -5.82 -9.90 11.58
CA LYS A 31 -4.86 -10.92 11.15
C LYS A 31 -4.58 -10.84 9.64
N HIS A 32 -5.62 -10.60 8.85
CA HIS A 32 -5.51 -10.44 7.41
C HIS A 32 -4.88 -9.10 7.04
N ALA A 33 -5.30 -8.01 7.69
CA ALA A 33 -4.73 -6.68 7.50
C ALA A 33 -3.21 -6.65 7.76
N VAL A 34 -2.73 -7.29 8.83
CA VAL A 34 -1.28 -7.41 9.09
C VAL A 34 -0.55 -8.14 7.96
N SER A 35 -1.14 -9.23 7.45
CA SER A 35 -0.56 -9.98 6.33
C SER A 35 -0.55 -9.14 5.05
N PHE A 36 -1.59 -8.35 4.82
CA PHE A 36 -1.72 -7.46 3.69
C PHE A 36 -0.69 -6.33 3.74
N VAL A 37 -0.55 -5.63 4.87
CA VAL A 37 0.44 -4.57 5.05
C VAL A 37 1.86 -5.09 4.83
N LYS A 38 2.20 -6.28 5.36
CA LYS A 38 3.51 -6.91 5.10
C LYS A 38 3.77 -7.13 3.61
N ARG A 39 2.77 -7.65 2.88
CA ARG A 39 2.85 -7.83 1.43
C ARG A 39 3.06 -6.51 0.71
N LEU A 40 2.25 -5.49 1.02
CA LEU A 40 2.37 -4.16 0.43
C LEU A 40 3.73 -3.55 0.71
N GLY A 41 4.25 -3.70 1.94
CA GLY A 41 5.60 -3.25 2.30
C GLY A 41 6.67 -3.89 1.42
N CYS A 42 6.64 -5.22 1.25
CA CYS A 42 7.58 -5.92 0.39
C CYS A 42 7.50 -5.47 -1.08
N LEU A 43 6.29 -5.34 -1.62
CA LEU A 43 6.08 -4.94 -3.01
C LEU A 43 6.47 -3.47 -3.24
N THR A 44 6.12 -2.58 -2.31
CA THR A 44 6.50 -1.15 -2.39
C THR A 44 8.01 -1.00 -2.27
N LYS A 45 8.67 -1.74 -1.38
CA LYS A 45 10.14 -1.76 -1.30
C LYS A 45 10.79 -2.19 -2.63
N ARG A 46 10.20 -3.19 -3.30
CA ARG A 46 10.71 -3.72 -4.58
C ARG A 46 10.52 -2.75 -5.73
N TYR A 47 9.32 -2.20 -5.90
CA TYR A 47 8.93 -1.43 -7.08
C TYR A 47 9.04 0.09 -6.90
N TYR A 48 8.96 0.58 -5.66
CA TYR A 48 8.95 2.01 -5.32
C TYR A 48 9.90 2.30 -4.15
N LYS A 49 11.17 1.87 -4.28
CA LYS A 49 12.18 1.95 -3.22
C LYS A 49 12.27 3.33 -2.53
N GLN A 50 12.19 4.42 -3.30
CA GLN A 50 12.25 5.78 -2.77
C GLN A 50 11.03 6.10 -1.88
N ILE A 51 9.83 5.75 -2.33
CA ILE A 51 8.60 5.92 -1.55
C ILE A 51 8.64 5.07 -0.27
N TYR A 52 9.10 3.82 -0.39
CA TYR A 52 9.28 2.95 0.77
C TYR A 52 10.21 3.58 1.81
N GLN A 53 11.36 4.15 1.38
CA GLN A 53 12.29 4.80 2.29
C GLN A 53 11.65 6.01 2.99
N GLN A 54 10.95 6.87 2.24
CA GLN A 54 10.22 8.00 2.82
C GLN A 54 9.17 7.58 3.85
N MET A 55 8.45 6.48 3.61
CA MET A 55 7.51 5.93 4.58
C MET A 55 8.21 5.45 5.86
N ILE A 56 9.35 4.78 5.75
CA ILE A 56 10.12 4.35 6.92
C ILE A 56 10.67 5.55 7.68
N ASP A 57 11.24 6.54 7.00
CA ASP A 57 11.85 7.72 7.63
C ASP A 57 10.80 8.57 8.37
N LYS A 58 9.59 8.68 7.81
CA LYS A 58 8.44 9.38 8.41
C LYS A 58 7.85 8.63 9.62
N ASN A 59 7.92 7.31 9.64
CA ASN A 59 7.44 6.51 10.78
C ASN A 59 8.52 6.34 11.87
N ALA A 60 9.80 6.37 11.52
CA ALA A 60 10.89 6.39 12.52
C ALA A 60 10.87 7.66 13.38
N THR A 61 10.15 8.69 12.93
CA THR A 61 9.95 9.97 13.65
C THR A 61 8.62 10.05 14.41
N SER A 62 7.70 9.08 14.24
CA SER A 62 6.40 9.05 14.92
C SER A 62 6.29 7.75 15.73
N ASN A 63 6.22 7.85 17.06
CA ASN A 63 6.14 6.71 18.00
C ASN A 63 4.80 5.94 17.95
N ASP A 64 4.02 6.10 16.88
CA ASP A 64 2.67 5.58 16.77
C ASP A 64 2.63 4.32 15.90
N ASP A 65 1.95 3.30 16.43
CA ASP A 65 1.80 1.99 15.84
C ASP A 65 1.38 2.04 14.36
N PHE A 66 1.96 1.10 13.61
CA PHE A 66 2.03 0.96 12.16
C PHE A 66 0.66 0.96 11.43
N LEU A 67 -0.02 2.10 11.37
CA LEU A 67 -1.20 2.33 10.52
C LEU A 67 -0.76 2.96 9.20
N ILE A 68 -0.32 2.10 8.27
CA ILE A 68 -0.05 2.55 6.90
C ILE A 68 -1.39 2.72 6.16
N ALA A 69 -1.94 3.94 6.19
CA ALA A 69 -2.92 4.38 5.20
C ALA A 69 -2.15 4.74 3.91
N ILE A 70 -2.02 3.79 2.97
CA ILE A 70 -1.38 4.09 1.68
C ILE A 70 -2.39 4.83 0.78
N ASN A 71 -2.41 6.15 0.88
CA ASN A 71 -3.03 7.00 -0.14
C ASN A 71 -2.05 7.23 -1.28
N PHE A 72 -2.16 6.43 -2.35
CA PHE A 72 -1.41 6.68 -3.59
C PHE A 72 -2.06 7.85 -4.37
N VAL A 73 -1.51 9.06 -4.20
CA VAL A 73 -1.78 10.16 -5.12
C VAL A 73 -0.91 9.98 -6.36
N SER A 74 -1.53 9.61 -7.49
CA SER A 74 -0.90 9.77 -8.79
C SER A 74 -0.99 11.25 -9.18
N SER A 75 0.07 12.00 -8.95
CA SER A 75 0.26 13.28 -9.61
C SER A 75 1.64 13.28 -10.23
N GLN A 76 1.73 12.67 -11.42
CA GLN A 76 2.60 13.09 -12.52
C GLN A 76 2.39 12.15 -13.70
N THR A 77 1.57 12.58 -14.65
CA THR A 77 1.70 12.38 -16.11
C THR A 77 0.48 13.00 -16.81
N SER A 78 0.35 14.31 -16.71
CA SER A 78 -0.25 15.11 -17.77
C SER A 78 0.85 16.00 -18.31
N GLY A 79 1.69 15.40 -19.14
CA GLY A 79 2.69 16.07 -19.95
C GLY A 79 2.51 15.59 -21.38
N SER A 80 1.70 16.31 -22.15
CA SER A 80 1.64 16.45 -23.61
C SER A 80 0.40 17.29 -23.94
#